data_AF-T1JUB2-F1
#
_entry.id   AF-T1JUB2-F1
#
_cell.length_a   1.000
_cell.length_b   1.000
_cell.length_c   1.000
_cell.angle_alpha   90.00
_cell.angle_beta   90.00
_cell.angle_gamma   90.00
#
_symmetry.space_group_name_H-M   'P 1'
#
loop_
_entity.id
_entity.type
_entity.pdbx_description
1 polymer ?
#
loop_
_entity_poly.entity_id
_entity_poly.type
_entity_poly.pdbx_seq_one_letter_code
_entity_poly.pdbx_strand_id
1 'polypeptide(L)'
;MDMNMSKNRYDFIIPYDINRVILPPSPTKENSSYINASFVQGYDRCLSFIVTQDPLESTVLDFWRMILEQNVKILVMLSELGDGQSKCFCYWPKGEQIHDYVKIIPESEEELDNYMIRRFSVVNIKSNDSVKLTQYHFMLWRSGVVPEATLPILKLIEVALSSNSSSTSPIVIHCSGGGDRSSLFVTLSSLTQQIRTDGRVDIFQTARYTRSQRPCMLQTIAQYDFIYRSLIDFIDSHNLCDNMSDTQL
;
A
#
# COMPACT_ATOMS: atom_id res chain seq x y z
N MET A 1 12.40 23.24 -7.35
CA MET A 1 11.66 22.44 -6.35
C MET A 1 10.15 22.72 -6.42
N ASP A 2 9.74 23.93 -6.80
CA ASP A 2 8.35 24.38 -6.76
C ASP A 2 7.37 23.62 -7.68
N MET A 3 7.84 23.08 -8.82
CA MET A 3 6.96 22.50 -9.85
C MET A 3 6.19 21.24 -9.44
N ASN A 4 6.70 20.47 -8.47
CA ASN A 4 6.04 19.23 -8.01
C ASN A 4 5.32 19.41 -6.67
N MET A 5 5.38 20.60 -6.04
CA MET A 5 4.74 20.84 -4.75
C MET A 5 3.23 20.60 -4.81
N SER A 6 2.57 21.02 -5.90
CA SER A 6 1.14 20.80 -6.13
C SER A 6 0.73 19.33 -6.35
N LYS A 7 1.71 18.43 -6.49
CA LYS A 7 1.50 16.98 -6.59
C LYS A 7 1.61 16.28 -5.23
N ASN A 8 1.97 17.01 -4.17
CA ASN A 8 2.10 16.49 -2.82
C ASN A 8 0.87 16.87 -2.01
N ARG A 9 0.27 15.90 -1.32
CA ARG A 9 -0.82 16.18 -0.38
C ARG A 9 -0.31 16.89 0.87
N TYR A 10 0.91 16.56 1.28
CA TYR A 10 1.60 17.13 2.43
C TYR A 10 3.06 17.42 2.07
N ASP A 11 3.50 18.65 2.32
CA ASP A 11 4.86 19.09 1.98
C ASP A 11 5.96 18.40 2.81
N PHE A 12 5.60 17.80 3.93
CA PHE A 12 6.54 17.08 4.82
C PHE A 12 6.55 15.56 4.60
N ILE A 13 5.69 15.02 3.73
CA ILE A 13 5.65 13.59 3.38
C ILE A 13 6.00 13.43 1.90
N ILE A 14 7.29 13.55 1.59
CA ILE A 14 7.83 13.49 0.23
C ILE A 14 8.74 12.26 0.11
N PRO A 15 8.73 11.51 -1.01
CA PRO A 15 9.59 10.34 -1.16
C PRO A 15 11.07 10.74 -1.16
N TYR A 16 11.94 9.87 -0.64
CA TYR A 16 13.39 10.05 -0.80
C TYR A 16 13.80 9.79 -2.26
N ASP A 17 14.78 10.54 -2.77
CA ASP A 17 15.23 10.39 -4.15
C ASP A 17 15.78 8.99 -4.47
N ILE A 18 16.41 8.34 -3.49
CA ILE A 18 17.05 7.02 -3.67
C ILE A 18 16.06 5.90 -4.00
N ASN A 19 14.79 6.02 -3.60
CA ASN A 19 13.79 4.98 -3.77
C ASN A 19 12.43 5.50 -4.24
N ARG A 20 12.35 6.74 -4.74
CA ARG A 20 11.11 7.25 -5.33
C ARG A 20 10.75 6.48 -6.59
N VAL A 21 9.46 6.32 -6.83
CA VAL A 21 8.98 5.81 -8.11
C VAL A 21 9.16 6.88 -9.18
N ILE A 22 9.72 6.50 -10.32
CA ILE A 22 9.95 7.41 -11.46
C ILE A 22 9.06 6.96 -12.60
N LEU A 23 8.13 7.82 -13.01
CA LEU A 23 7.30 7.56 -14.18
C LEU A 23 8.08 7.87 -15.47
N PRO A 24 7.84 7.12 -16.55
CA PRO A 24 8.31 7.52 -17.88
C PRO A 24 7.79 8.93 -18.23
N PRO A 25 8.47 9.70 -19.07
CA PRO A 25 7.93 10.97 -19.55
C PRO A 25 6.60 10.76 -20.32
N SER A 26 5.57 11.53 -19.97
CA SER A 26 4.34 11.63 -20.77
C SER A 26 4.57 12.57 -21.96
N PRO A 27 4.11 12.22 -23.17
CA PRO A 27 4.17 13.11 -24.34
C PRO A 27 3.31 14.36 -24.20
N THR A 28 2.31 14.34 -23.30
CA THR A 28 1.29 15.39 -23.18
C THR A 28 1.54 16.34 -22.00
N LYS A 29 2.47 15.99 -21.10
CA LYS A 29 2.79 16.76 -19.89
C LYS A 29 4.29 16.86 -19.70
N GLU A 30 4.78 18.08 -19.62
CA GLU A 30 6.14 18.34 -19.13
C GLU A 30 6.28 17.94 -17.65
N ASN A 31 7.48 17.53 -17.23
CA ASN A 31 7.78 17.17 -15.84
C ASN A 31 6.83 16.10 -15.25
N SER A 32 6.51 15.11 -16.07
CA SER A 32 5.55 14.03 -15.81
C SER A 32 6.16 12.77 -15.18
N SER A 33 7.44 12.83 -14.80
CA SER A 33 8.16 11.70 -14.19
C SER A 33 7.97 11.59 -12.67
N TYR A 34 7.44 12.65 -12.04
CA TYR A 34 7.24 12.68 -10.59
C TYR A 34 5.87 12.18 -10.17
N ILE A 35 5.86 11.26 -9.21
CA ILE A 35 4.73 10.89 -8.37
C ILE A 35 5.22 10.77 -6.93
N ASN A 36 4.36 11.13 -5.96
CA ASN A 36 4.69 10.99 -4.54
C ASN A 36 4.50 9.52 -4.09
N ALA A 37 5.46 8.68 -4.46
CA ALA A 37 5.48 7.27 -4.13
C ALA A 37 6.93 6.77 -3.91
N SER A 38 7.10 5.79 -3.03
CA SER A 38 8.39 5.16 -2.71
C SER A 38 8.31 3.66 -2.90
N PHE A 39 9.31 3.05 -3.51
CA PHE A 39 9.54 1.62 -3.38
C PHE A 39 9.99 1.31 -1.95
N VAL A 40 9.36 0.30 -1.34
CA VAL A 40 9.63 -0.11 0.03
C VAL A 40 9.86 -1.61 0.05
N GLN A 41 10.97 -2.01 0.68
CA GLN A 41 11.38 -3.38 0.84
C GLN A 41 10.55 -4.09 1.91
N GLY A 42 10.21 -5.34 1.63
CA GLY A 42 9.59 -6.27 2.57
C GLY A 42 10.60 -7.07 3.40
N TYR A 43 10.12 -8.17 3.96
CA TYR A 43 10.91 -9.08 4.79
C TYR A 43 12.14 -9.66 4.06
N ASP A 44 11.95 -10.08 2.82
CA ASP A 44 12.97 -10.68 1.94
C ASP A 44 13.94 -9.65 1.30
N ARG A 45 13.83 -8.36 1.67
CA ARG A 45 14.58 -7.24 1.07
C ARG A 45 14.29 -7.00 -0.41
N CYS A 46 13.31 -7.68 -1.01
CA CYS A 46 12.82 -7.36 -2.32
C CYS A 46 11.98 -6.07 -2.26
N LEU A 47 11.89 -5.32 -3.37
CA LEU A 47 11.02 -4.14 -3.51
C LEU A 47 9.55 -4.56 -3.63
N SER A 48 9.04 -5.24 -2.61
CA SER A 48 7.74 -5.91 -2.59
C SER A 48 6.57 -4.94 -2.51
N PHE A 49 6.83 -3.66 -2.18
CA PHE A 49 5.81 -2.65 -1.99
C PHE A 49 6.12 -1.35 -2.73
N ILE A 50 5.06 -0.67 -3.14
CA ILE A 50 5.06 0.76 -3.44
C ILE A 50 4.15 1.44 -2.43
N VAL A 51 4.66 2.41 -1.69
CA VAL A 51 3.88 3.20 -0.75
C VAL A 51 3.68 4.61 -1.31
N THR A 52 2.42 5.04 -1.42
CA THR A 52 2.04 6.33 -2.01
C THR A 52 0.99 7.05 -1.17
N GLN A 53 0.87 8.36 -1.37
CA GLN A 53 -0.25 9.15 -0.86
C GLN A 53 -1.57 8.77 -1.57
N ASP A 54 -2.70 9.12 -0.96
CA ASP A 54 -4.00 9.14 -1.64
C ASP A 54 -3.91 10.07 -2.85
N PRO A 55 -4.29 9.60 -4.06
CA PRO A 55 -4.25 10.43 -5.26
C PRO A 55 -4.94 11.77 -5.04
N LEU A 56 -4.38 12.83 -5.62
CA LEU A 56 -5.02 14.12 -5.76
C LEU A 56 -5.72 14.16 -7.12
N GLU A 57 -6.71 15.05 -7.29
CA GLU A 57 -7.37 15.24 -8.59
C GLU A 57 -6.36 15.51 -9.72
N SER A 58 -5.33 16.30 -9.41
CA SER A 58 -4.23 16.64 -10.32
C SER A 58 -3.28 15.48 -10.63
N THR A 59 -3.28 14.40 -9.83
CA THR A 59 -2.35 13.27 -9.93
C THR A 59 -3.03 11.93 -10.19
N VAL A 60 -4.34 11.87 -10.43
CA VAL A 60 -5.06 10.60 -10.74
C VAL A 60 -4.44 9.89 -11.94
N LEU A 61 -4.16 10.64 -13.01
CA LEU A 61 -3.51 10.08 -14.19
C LEU A 61 -2.13 9.52 -13.85
N ASP A 62 -1.31 10.26 -13.10
CA ASP A 62 0.03 9.80 -12.73
C ASP A 62 -0.03 8.53 -11.86
N PHE A 63 -1.04 8.42 -10.98
CA PHE A 63 -1.30 7.22 -10.20
C PHE A 63 -1.64 6.01 -11.07
N TRP A 64 -2.57 6.15 -12.03
CA TRP A 64 -2.91 5.04 -12.93
C TRP A 64 -1.77 4.67 -13.90
N ARG A 65 -0.95 5.65 -14.30
CA ARG A 65 0.31 5.40 -15.02
C ARG A 65 1.24 4.56 -14.14
N MET A 66 1.44 4.92 -12.88
CA MET A 66 2.25 4.11 -11.95
C MET A 66 1.77 2.65 -11.88
N ILE A 67 0.46 2.44 -11.74
CA ILE A 67 -0.15 1.10 -11.70
C ILE A 67 0.19 0.28 -12.96
N LEU A 68 0.04 0.89 -14.14
CA LEU A 68 0.30 0.26 -15.42
C LEU A 68 1.80 -0.04 -15.63
N GLU A 69 2.65 0.96 -15.45
CA GLU A 69 4.10 0.86 -15.70
C GLU A 69 4.80 -0.11 -14.73
N GLN A 70 4.28 -0.24 -13.50
CA GLN A 70 4.82 -1.15 -12.50
C GLN A 70 4.11 -2.53 -12.49
N ASN A 71 3.23 -2.78 -13.47
CA ASN A 71 2.47 -4.03 -13.61
C ASN A 71 1.77 -4.45 -12.30
N VAL A 72 1.16 -3.48 -11.62
CA VAL A 72 0.59 -3.66 -10.28
C VAL A 72 -0.67 -4.48 -10.37
N LYS A 73 -0.68 -5.64 -9.70
CA LYS A 73 -1.83 -6.53 -9.65
C LYS A 73 -2.68 -6.33 -8.40
N ILE A 74 -2.06 -5.89 -7.30
CA ILE A 74 -2.72 -5.70 -6.01
C ILE A 74 -2.53 -4.27 -5.54
N LEU A 75 -3.65 -3.63 -5.22
CA LEU A 75 -3.71 -2.27 -4.67
C LEU A 75 -4.46 -2.31 -3.33
N VAL A 76 -3.87 -1.74 -2.28
CA VAL A 76 -4.46 -1.66 -0.95
C VAL A 76 -4.74 -0.20 -0.62
N MET A 77 -6.01 0.11 -0.40
CA MET A 77 -6.49 1.43 0.02
C MET A 77 -6.86 1.37 1.50
N LEU A 78 -6.20 2.20 2.32
CA LEU A 78 -6.39 2.24 3.78
C LEU A 78 -7.07 3.55 4.26
N SER A 79 -7.52 4.39 3.33
CA SER A 79 -8.17 5.67 3.64
C SER A 79 -9.70 5.60 3.59
N GLU A 80 -10.34 6.46 4.39
CA GLU A 80 -11.77 6.71 4.26
C GLU A 80 -12.05 7.53 3.00
N LEU A 81 -13.17 7.22 2.33
CA LEU A 81 -13.69 8.04 1.26
C LEU A 81 -14.36 9.30 1.81
N GLY A 82 -14.24 10.39 1.08
CA GLY A 82 -14.99 11.62 1.31
C GLY A 82 -14.16 12.88 1.10
N ASP A 83 -14.74 14.00 1.50
CA ASP A 83 -14.14 15.30 1.30
C ASP A 83 -13.16 15.66 2.42
N GLY A 84 -12.18 16.49 2.08
CA GLY A 84 -11.20 17.03 3.02
C GLY A 84 -9.80 16.42 2.87
N GLN A 85 -8.83 17.08 3.50
CA GLN A 85 -7.42 16.79 3.28
C GLN A 85 -7.00 15.38 3.73
N SER A 86 -7.60 14.87 4.82
CA SER A 86 -7.28 13.55 5.38
C SER A 86 -8.05 12.39 4.73
N LYS A 87 -8.97 12.68 3.81
CA LYS A 87 -9.78 11.69 3.11
C LYS A 87 -9.37 11.56 1.64
N CYS A 88 -9.71 10.42 1.06
CA CYS A 88 -9.51 10.14 -0.34
C CYS A 88 -10.81 10.41 -1.09
N PHE A 89 -10.75 11.10 -2.23
CA PHE A 89 -11.88 11.07 -3.17
C PHE A 89 -11.81 9.79 -4.01
N CYS A 90 -12.91 9.50 -4.71
CA CYS A 90 -12.98 8.36 -5.62
C CYS A 90 -12.12 8.63 -6.88
N TYR A 91 -10.92 8.03 -6.95
CA TYR A 91 -9.99 8.18 -8.08
C TYR A 91 -10.21 7.14 -9.19
N TRP A 92 -11.13 6.20 -9.01
CA TRP A 92 -11.47 5.19 -10.01
C TRP A 92 -12.75 5.57 -10.75
N PRO A 93 -12.86 5.21 -12.03
CA PRO A 93 -14.04 5.54 -12.81
C PRO A 93 -15.19 4.56 -12.53
N LYS A 94 -16.43 5.02 -12.72
CA LYS A 94 -17.64 4.17 -12.68
C LYS A 94 -17.93 3.44 -13.98
N GLY A 95 -17.31 3.88 -15.07
CA GLY A 95 -17.39 3.25 -16.40
C GLY A 95 -16.00 3.25 -17.04
N GLU A 96 -15.92 2.80 -18.29
CA GLU A 96 -14.68 2.89 -19.04
C GLU A 96 -14.22 4.35 -19.14
N GLN A 97 -12.96 4.61 -18.79
CA GLN A 97 -12.35 5.93 -18.93
C GLN A 97 -10.95 5.83 -19.52
N ILE A 98 -10.62 6.76 -20.42
CA ILE A 98 -9.31 6.86 -21.05
C ILE A 98 -8.68 8.19 -20.66
N HIS A 99 -7.45 8.13 -20.17
CA HIS A 99 -6.63 9.31 -19.86
C HIS A 99 -5.25 9.14 -20.48
N ASP A 100 -4.88 10.01 -21.42
CA ASP A 100 -3.66 9.87 -22.24
C ASP A 100 -3.61 8.49 -22.92
N TYR A 101 -2.63 7.64 -22.57
CA TYR A 101 -2.49 6.28 -23.09
C TYR A 101 -3.03 5.20 -22.14
N VAL A 102 -3.59 5.59 -21.00
CA VAL A 102 -4.07 4.67 -19.97
C VAL A 102 -5.59 4.57 -20.04
N LYS A 103 -6.08 3.37 -20.36
CA LYS A 103 -7.49 3.02 -20.36
C LYS A 103 -7.82 2.19 -19.13
N ILE A 104 -8.81 2.61 -18.35
CA ILE A 104 -9.22 1.97 -17.09
C ILE A 104 -10.65 1.45 -17.27
N ILE A 105 -10.83 0.16 -17.07
CA ILE A 105 -12.11 -0.53 -17.24
C ILE A 105 -12.48 -1.15 -15.89
N PRO A 106 -13.50 -0.65 -15.17
CA PRO A 106 -14.03 -1.33 -13.99
C PRO A 106 -14.72 -2.63 -14.41
N GLU A 107 -14.44 -3.72 -13.68
CA GLU A 107 -14.95 -5.07 -14.01
C GLU A 107 -15.95 -5.59 -12.97
N SER A 108 -15.64 -5.44 -11.68
CA SER A 108 -16.51 -5.89 -10.60
C SER A 108 -16.27 -5.09 -9.32
N GLU A 109 -17.30 -4.97 -8.50
CA GLU A 109 -17.24 -4.44 -7.15
C GLU A 109 -17.96 -5.42 -6.22
N GLU A 110 -17.34 -5.78 -5.10
CA GLU A 110 -17.84 -6.75 -4.13
C GLU A 110 -17.56 -6.23 -2.72
N GLU A 111 -18.59 -6.22 -1.88
CA GLU A 111 -18.48 -5.82 -0.48
C GLU A 111 -18.35 -7.06 0.42
N LEU A 112 -17.30 -7.08 1.26
CA LEU A 112 -17.12 -8.06 2.32
C LEU A 112 -17.10 -7.34 3.68
N ASP A 113 -17.19 -8.10 4.78
CA ASP A 113 -17.35 -7.56 6.14
C ASP A 113 -16.34 -6.45 6.51
N ASN A 114 -15.09 -6.58 6.08
CA ASN A 114 -13.99 -5.71 6.54
C ASN A 114 -13.37 -4.84 5.44
N TYR A 115 -13.62 -5.19 4.17
CA TYR A 115 -13.05 -4.50 3.02
C TYR A 115 -13.90 -4.68 1.78
N MET A 116 -13.84 -3.70 0.89
CA MET A 116 -14.44 -3.77 -0.44
C MET A 116 -13.38 -4.21 -1.46
N ILE A 117 -13.77 -5.09 -2.38
CA ILE A 117 -12.93 -5.55 -3.48
C ILE A 117 -13.41 -4.91 -4.77
N ARG A 118 -12.50 -4.29 -5.51
CA ARG A 118 -12.77 -3.80 -6.87
C ARG A 118 -11.78 -4.40 -7.85
N ARG A 119 -12.25 -4.83 -9.02
CA ARG A 119 -11.40 -5.37 -10.09
C ARG A 119 -11.42 -4.43 -11.29
N PHE A 120 -10.25 -4.20 -11.86
CA PHE A 120 -10.07 -3.32 -13.01
C PHE A 120 -9.17 -3.98 -14.06
N SER A 121 -9.46 -3.70 -15.32
CA SER A 121 -8.51 -3.89 -16.41
C SER A 121 -7.89 -2.54 -16.76
N VAL A 122 -6.58 -2.40 -16.58
CA VAL A 122 -5.81 -1.19 -16.94
C VAL A 122 -5.01 -1.50 -18.20
N VAL A 123 -5.22 -0.75 -19.27
CA VAL A 123 -4.68 -1.05 -20.60
C VAL A 123 -3.85 0.11 -21.11
N ASN A 124 -2.65 -0.18 -21.58
CA ASN A 124 -1.88 0.74 -22.40
C ASN A 124 -2.43 0.70 -23.83
N ILE A 125 -3.15 1.73 -24.28
CA ILE A 125 -3.77 1.70 -25.62
C ILE A 125 -2.74 1.82 -26.77
N LYS A 126 -1.49 2.20 -26.47
CA LYS A 126 -0.42 2.32 -27.47
C LYS A 126 0.30 1.00 -27.71
N SER A 127 0.59 0.24 -26.65
CA SER A 127 1.25 -1.06 -26.75
C SER A 127 0.28 -2.25 -26.73
N ASN A 128 -0.98 -2.02 -26.35
CA ASN A 128 -1.99 -3.03 -26.08
C ASN A 128 -1.65 -3.98 -24.90
N ASP A 129 -0.68 -3.60 -24.08
CA ASP A 129 -0.40 -4.29 -22.81
C ASP A 129 -1.53 -4.02 -21.81
N SER A 130 -1.84 -5.01 -20.98
CA SER A 130 -2.88 -4.88 -19.97
C SER A 130 -2.52 -5.52 -18.64
N VAL A 131 -3.02 -4.91 -17.57
CA VAL A 131 -2.84 -5.34 -16.19
C VAL A 131 -4.22 -5.56 -15.57
N LYS A 132 -4.43 -6.73 -14.98
CA LYS A 132 -5.61 -6.99 -14.14
C LYS A 132 -5.28 -6.58 -12.71
N LEU A 133 -5.94 -5.53 -12.25
CA LEU A 133 -5.76 -4.96 -10.92
C LEU A 133 -6.91 -5.38 -10.00
N THR A 134 -6.58 -5.85 -8.81
CA THR A 134 -7.51 -5.99 -7.70
C THR A 134 -7.19 -4.96 -6.63
N GLN A 135 -8.13 -4.06 -6.34
CA GLN A 135 -8.08 -3.12 -5.24
C GLN A 135 -8.81 -3.72 -4.04
N TYR A 136 -8.14 -3.73 -2.88
CA TYR A 136 -8.74 -3.97 -1.58
C TYR A 136 -8.85 -2.65 -0.81
N HIS A 137 -10.06 -2.23 -0.53
CA HIS A 137 -10.35 -1.01 0.23
C HIS A 137 -10.77 -1.37 1.64
N PHE A 138 -9.89 -1.16 2.61
CA PHE A 138 -10.12 -1.46 4.02
C PHE A 138 -11.04 -0.42 4.67
N MET A 139 -12.19 -0.88 5.19
CA MET A 139 -13.28 0.01 5.61
C MET A 139 -13.27 0.33 7.11
N LEU A 140 -12.50 -0.41 7.92
CA LEU A 140 -12.54 -0.30 9.38
C LEU A 140 -11.60 0.76 9.97
N TRP A 141 -10.80 1.43 9.13
CA TRP A 141 -9.84 2.41 9.61
C TRP A 141 -10.44 3.81 9.72
N ARG A 142 -11.07 4.09 10.86
CA ARG A 142 -11.67 5.39 11.17
C ARG A 142 -10.62 6.41 11.63
N SER A 143 -10.82 7.67 11.24
CA SER A 143 -9.88 8.79 11.33
C SER A 143 -9.01 8.87 12.61
N GLY A 144 -7.69 8.92 12.40
CA GLY A 144 -6.68 9.37 13.37
C GLY A 144 -6.20 8.35 14.40
N VAL A 145 -6.87 7.20 14.53
CA VAL A 145 -6.55 6.19 15.55
C VAL A 145 -6.23 4.85 14.87
N VAL A 146 -5.40 4.04 15.50
CA VAL A 146 -5.25 2.63 15.10
C VAL A 146 -6.57 1.89 15.35
N PRO A 147 -6.95 0.89 14.55
CA PRO A 147 -8.12 0.07 14.83
C PRO A 147 -8.06 -0.57 16.22
N GLU A 148 -9.23 -0.80 16.85
CA GLU A 148 -9.28 -1.57 18.11
C GLU A 148 -8.97 -3.06 17.84
N ALA A 149 -9.61 -3.61 16.80
CA ALA A 149 -9.39 -4.98 16.35
C ALA A 149 -8.22 -5.08 15.37
N THR A 150 -7.37 -6.09 15.54
CA THR A 150 -6.15 -6.34 14.75
C THR A 150 -6.38 -7.37 13.64
N LEU A 151 -7.21 -8.38 13.89
CA LEU A 151 -7.46 -9.49 12.97
C LEU A 151 -7.93 -9.05 11.56
N PRO A 152 -8.80 -8.03 11.40
CA PRO A 152 -9.23 -7.63 10.07
C PRO A 152 -8.10 -7.14 9.16
N ILE A 153 -7.14 -6.36 9.71
CA ILE A 153 -6.00 -5.87 8.92
C ILE A 153 -4.99 -7.00 8.65
N LEU A 154 -4.80 -7.92 9.60
CA LEU A 154 -3.98 -9.12 9.40
C LEU A 154 -4.55 -9.98 8.28
N LYS A 155 -5.87 -10.21 8.28
CA LYS A 155 -6.53 -10.98 7.22
C LYS A 155 -6.36 -10.32 5.85
N LEU A 156 -6.45 -8.99 5.78
CA LEU A 156 -6.22 -8.26 4.54
C LEU A 156 -4.76 -8.41 4.07
N ILE A 157 -3.78 -8.33 4.97
CA ILE A 157 -2.36 -8.56 4.65
C ILE A 157 -2.17 -9.95 4.03
N GLU A 158 -2.73 -10.99 4.65
CA GLU A 158 -2.63 -12.35 4.15
C GLU A 158 -3.25 -12.52 2.75
N VAL A 159 -4.45 -11.95 2.54
CA VAL A 159 -5.13 -12.00 1.25
C VAL A 159 -4.34 -11.26 0.17
N ALA A 160 -3.80 -10.07 0.48
CA ALA A 160 -2.99 -9.29 -0.45
C ALA A 160 -1.69 -10.01 -0.83
N LEU A 161 -0.97 -10.57 0.17
CA LEU A 161 0.26 -11.32 -0.05
C LEU A 161 0.02 -12.61 -0.82
N SER A 162 -0.99 -13.39 -0.45
CA SER A 162 -1.32 -14.65 -1.14
C SER A 162 -1.75 -14.41 -2.59
N SER A 163 -2.53 -13.36 -2.84
CA SER A 163 -2.99 -12.96 -4.18
C SER A 163 -1.87 -12.42 -5.05
N ASN A 164 -0.77 -11.93 -4.46
CA ASN A 164 0.43 -11.50 -5.18
C ASN A 164 1.56 -12.55 -5.22
N SER A 165 1.38 -13.73 -4.63
CA SER A 165 2.45 -14.73 -4.42
C SER A 165 3.11 -15.23 -5.72
N SER A 166 2.39 -15.22 -6.84
CA SER A 166 2.88 -15.61 -8.17
C SER A 166 3.42 -14.44 -8.99
N SER A 167 3.43 -13.22 -8.43
CA SER A 167 3.85 -12.01 -9.11
C SER A 167 5.13 -11.46 -8.53
N THR A 168 6.03 -10.99 -9.40
CA THR A 168 7.19 -10.19 -9.00
C THR A 168 6.86 -8.69 -8.94
N SER A 169 5.63 -8.29 -9.27
CA SER A 169 5.21 -6.89 -9.20
C SER A 169 4.91 -6.45 -7.77
N PRO A 170 5.18 -5.18 -7.42
CA PRO A 170 4.95 -4.68 -6.08
C PRO A 170 3.46 -4.56 -5.76
N ILE A 171 3.11 -4.75 -4.49
CA ILE A 171 1.80 -4.37 -3.97
C ILE A 171 1.83 -2.86 -3.74
N VAL A 172 0.90 -2.12 -4.36
CA VAL A 172 0.73 -0.70 -4.06
C VAL A 172 -0.13 -0.56 -2.82
N ILE A 173 0.33 0.22 -1.84
CA ILE A 173 -0.42 0.56 -0.64
C ILE A 173 -0.52 2.07 -0.55
N HIS A 174 -1.71 2.57 -0.27
CA HIS A 174 -1.90 3.98 -0.03
C HIS A 174 -2.85 4.26 1.14
N CYS A 175 -2.59 5.41 1.74
CA CYS A 175 -3.42 6.09 2.71
C CYS A 175 -3.20 7.60 2.51
N SER A 176 -3.80 8.46 3.33
CA SER A 176 -3.76 9.91 3.14
C SER A 176 -2.39 10.45 2.68
N GLY A 177 -1.36 10.38 3.51
CA GLY A 177 0.01 10.76 3.12
C GLY A 177 0.90 9.61 2.66
N GLY A 178 0.44 8.35 2.77
CA GLY A 178 1.30 7.19 2.56
C GLY A 178 2.38 6.99 3.62
N GLY A 179 2.24 7.59 4.81
CA GLY A 179 3.21 7.45 5.91
C GLY A 179 2.65 6.71 7.12
N ASP A 180 1.39 6.95 7.46
CA ASP A 180 0.78 6.47 8.70
C ASP A 180 0.29 5.01 8.58
N ARG A 181 -0.88 4.76 7.99
CA ARG A 181 -1.55 3.45 7.95
C ARG A 181 -0.78 2.47 7.08
N SER A 182 -0.21 2.97 5.97
CA SER A 182 0.63 2.19 5.07
C SER A 182 1.86 1.61 5.78
N SER A 183 2.44 2.33 6.75
CA SER A 183 3.58 1.82 7.50
C SER A 183 3.25 0.63 8.40
N LEU A 184 2.05 0.61 8.98
CA LEU A 184 1.56 -0.54 9.74
C LEU A 184 1.35 -1.74 8.84
N PHE A 185 0.73 -1.56 7.67
CA PHE A 185 0.55 -2.63 6.71
C PHE A 185 1.88 -3.26 6.30
N VAL A 186 2.86 -2.45 5.89
CA VAL A 186 4.19 -2.94 5.46
C VAL A 186 4.93 -3.64 6.60
N THR A 187 4.91 -3.05 7.80
CA THR A 187 5.62 -3.60 8.96
C THR A 187 5.02 -4.92 9.41
N LEU A 188 3.69 -5.00 9.50
CA LEU A 188 2.98 -6.24 9.84
C LEU A 188 3.15 -7.29 8.74
N SER A 189 3.13 -6.91 7.45
CA SER A 189 3.42 -7.84 6.35
C SER A 189 4.79 -8.48 6.50
N SER A 190 5.80 -7.68 6.88
CA SER A 190 7.16 -8.18 7.06
C SER A 190 7.27 -9.08 8.30
N LEU A 191 6.66 -8.68 9.42
CA LEU A 191 6.72 -9.45 10.67
C LEU A 191 5.93 -10.76 10.61
N THR A 192 4.78 -10.78 9.93
CA THR A 192 3.98 -11.98 9.72
C THR A 192 4.68 -12.99 8.80
N GLN A 193 5.46 -12.52 7.82
CA GLN A 193 6.36 -13.39 7.05
C GLN A 193 7.55 -13.87 7.89
N GLN A 194 8.15 -12.98 8.70
CA GLN A 194 9.29 -13.30 9.55
C GLN A 194 8.95 -14.40 10.56
N ILE A 195 7.83 -14.29 11.29
CA ILE A 195 7.42 -15.32 12.26
C ILE A 195 7.15 -16.67 11.58
N ARG A 196 6.54 -16.65 10.38
CA ARG A 196 6.25 -17.87 9.61
C ARG A 196 7.50 -18.55 9.07
N THR A 197 8.51 -17.77 8.70
CA THR A 197 9.74 -18.27 8.05
C THR A 197 10.79 -18.66 9.08
N ASP A 198 11.00 -17.81 10.10
CA ASP A 198 12.11 -17.92 11.04
C ASP A 198 11.70 -18.43 12.42
N GLY A 199 10.40 -18.52 12.71
CA GLY A 199 9.90 -18.83 14.06
C GLY A 199 10.23 -17.75 15.09
N ARG A 200 10.65 -16.55 14.67
CA ARG A 200 10.96 -15.42 15.57
C ARG A 200 10.64 -14.10 14.90
N VAL A 201 10.54 -13.02 15.68
CA VAL A 201 10.31 -11.67 15.16
C VAL A 201 11.25 -10.66 15.79
N ASP A 202 11.67 -9.67 15.01
CA ASP A 202 12.37 -8.49 15.50
C ASP A 202 11.55 -7.24 15.16
N ILE A 203 10.63 -6.90 16.07
CA ILE A 203 9.71 -5.78 15.92
C ILE A 203 10.48 -4.45 15.84
N PHE A 204 11.51 -4.28 16.68
CA PHE A 204 12.28 -3.04 16.74
C PHE A 204 13.03 -2.79 15.44
N GLN A 205 13.79 -3.78 14.96
CA GLN A 205 14.56 -3.61 13.72
C GLN A 205 13.65 -3.51 12.51
N THR A 206 12.54 -4.25 12.46
CA THR A 206 11.58 -4.13 11.35
C THR A 206 10.94 -2.75 11.32
N ALA A 207 10.49 -2.22 12.47
CA ALA A 207 9.94 -0.88 12.56
C ALA A 207 10.96 0.21 12.21
N ARG A 208 12.19 0.09 12.73
CA ARG A 208 13.30 0.99 12.38
C ARG A 208 13.58 0.95 10.88
N TYR A 209 13.58 -0.24 10.30
CA TYR A 209 13.82 -0.42 8.89
C TYR A 209 12.71 0.21 8.04
N THR A 210 11.44 -0.04 8.34
CA THR A 210 10.30 0.63 7.71
C THR A 210 10.45 2.16 7.75
N ARG A 211 10.85 2.73 8.90
CA ARG A 211 11.09 4.18 9.06
C ARG A 211 12.19 4.73 8.16
N SER A 212 13.21 3.93 7.86
CA SER A 212 14.32 4.39 7.02
C SER A 212 13.96 4.54 5.52
N GLN A 213 12.82 3.98 5.09
CA GLN A 213 12.49 3.88 3.67
C GLN A 213 11.57 4.99 3.17
N ARG A 214 10.84 5.69 4.04
CA ARG A 214 9.97 6.81 3.66
C ARG A 214 9.71 7.73 4.88
N PRO A 215 9.58 9.05 4.72
CA PRO A 215 9.22 9.93 5.82
C PRO A 215 7.88 9.58 6.48
N CYS A 216 7.76 9.96 7.74
CA CYS A 216 6.52 9.86 8.52
C CYS A 216 5.94 8.45 8.68
N MET A 217 6.78 7.41 8.57
CA MET A 217 6.39 6.03 8.89
C MET A 217 6.42 5.81 10.42
N LEU A 218 5.43 5.08 10.96
CA LEU A 218 5.33 4.69 12.38
C LEU A 218 5.64 5.85 13.35
N GLN A 219 4.89 6.94 13.30
CA GLN A 219 5.18 8.16 14.07
C GLN A 219 4.68 8.13 15.52
N THR A 220 3.72 7.26 15.84
CA THR A 220 3.06 7.29 17.16
C THR A 220 3.32 6.03 17.98
N ILE A 221 3.28 6.18 19.31
CA ILE A 221 3.35 5.05 20.25
C ILE A 221 2.19 4.08 20.01
N ALA A 222 0.98 4.61 19.73
CA ALA A 222 -0.20 3.79 19.44
C ALA A 222 0.00 2.88 18.21
N GLN A 223 0.70 3.34 17.16
CA GLN A 223 1.06 2.50 16.01
C GLN A 223 2.05 1.40 16.41
N TYR A 224 3.05 1.74 17.22
CA TYR A 224 4.03 0.77 17.67
C TYR A 224 3.41 -0.30 18.59
N ASP A 225 2.57 0.11 19.54
CA ASP A 225 1.75 -0.78 20.37
C ASP A 225 0.82 -1.68 19.53
N PHE A 226 0.16 -1.12 18.52
CA PHE A 226 -0.70 -1.89 17.62
C PHE A 226 0.06 -3.00 16.88
N ILE A 227 1.34 -2.81 16.57
CA ILE A 227 2.18 -3.87 15.99
C ILE A 227 2.32 -5.05 16.95
N TYR A 228 2.60 -4.79 18.24
CA TYR A 228 2.71 -5.85 19.24
C TYR A 228 1.39 -6.61 19.41
N ARG A 229 0.28 -5.89 19.61
CA ARG A 229 -1.05 -6.50 19.73
C ARG A 229 -1.38 -7.35 18.52
N SER A 230 -1.17 -6.83 17.32
CA SER A 230 -1.42 -7.56 16.07
C SER A 230 -0.58 -8.82 15.94
N LEU A 231 0.68 -8.80 16.38
CA LEU A 231 1.51 -10.01 16.32
C LEU A 231 1.08 -11.07 17.31
N ILE A 232 0.66 -10.69 18.51
CA ILE A 232 0.10 -11.65 19.50
C ILE A 232 -1.15 -12.30 18.90
N ASP A 233 -2.10 -11.49 18.43
CA ASP A 233 -3.35 -12.00 17.83
C ASP A 233 -3.08 -12.87 16.59
N PHE A 234 -2.03 -12.54 15.80
CA PHE A 234 -1.61 -13.34 14.66
C PHE A 234 -1.06 -14.70 15.08
N ILE A 235 -0.19 -14.73 16.09
CA ILE A 235 0.41 -15.96 16.63
C ILE A 235 -0.68 -16.88 17.19
N ASP A 236 -1.60 -16.33 17.98
CA ASP A 236 -2.70 -17.07 18.60
C ASP A 236 -3.68 -17.60 17.54
N SER A 237 -4.09 -16.76 16.58
CA SER A 237 -5.03 -17.18 15.51
C SER A 237 -4.48 -18.27 14.58
N HIS A 238 -3.15 -18.45 14.54
CA HIS A 238 -2.47 -19.44 13.71
C HIS A 238 -1.87 -20.59 14.52
N ASN A 239 -2.08 -20.65 15.84
CA ASN A 239 -1.49 -21.62 16.75
C ASN A 239 0.03 -21.78 16.56
N LEU A 240 0.75 -20.66 16.36
CA LEU A 240 2.19 -20.72 16.10
C LEU A 240 3.02 -21.00 17.36
N CYS A 241 2.42 -20.90 18.55
CA CYS A 241 3.06 -21.23 19.83
C CYS A 241 3.39 -22.72 19.98
N ASP A 242 2.57 -23.63 19.43
CA ASP A 242 2.75 -25.07 19.64
C ASP A 242 3.97 -25.64 18.89
N ASN A 243 4.44 -24.94 17.84
CA ASN A 243 5.65 -25.27 17.10
C ASN A 243 6.93 -24.68 17.71
N MET A 244 6.79 -23.82 18.73
CA MET A 244 7.88 -23.18 19.44
C MET A 244 8.25 -24.07 20.62
N SER A 245 8.77 -25.26 20.34
CA SER A 245 9.24 -26.20 21.37
C SER A 245 10.15 -25.47 22.35
N ASP A 246 9.84 -25.60 23.64
CA ASP A 246 10.57 -25.02 24.76
C ASP A 246 12.07 -25.03 24.47
N THR A 247 12.66 -23.84 24.37
CA THR A 247 14.11 -23.72 24.43
C THR A 247 14.49 -24.26 25.80
N GLN A 248 15.03 -25.48 25.86
CA GLN A 248 15.63 -26.01 27.08
C GLN A 248 16.74 -25.04 27.48
N LEU A 249 16.47 -24.29 28.56
CA LEU A 249 17.46 -23.49 29.28
C LEU A 249 18.61 -24.37 29.78
#